data_AF-F7NF29-F1
#
_entry.id   AF-F7NF29-F1
#
_cell.length_a   1.000
_cell.length_b   1.000
_cell.length_c   1.000
_cell.angle_alpha   90.00
_cell.angle_beta   90.00
_cell.angle_gamma   90.00
#
_symmetry.space_group_name_H-M   'P 1'
#
loop_
_entity.id
_entity.type
_entity.pdbx_description
1 polymer ?
#
loop_
_entity_poly.entity_id
_entity_poly.type
_entity_poly.pdbx_seq_one_letter_code
_entity_poly.pdbx_strand_id
1 'polypeptide(L)'
;MPFEIVRNDITKMKVDAIVNAANTALQMGGGVCGAIFKAAGQTDLQAACDALRPIQTGQAVITDGFHLPARHIIHTAGPVYKDGKQGEEELLRSCYLNSLTLAQQNKCESVAFPLISGGIYGYPKDQALAVATAAIREFLQKSDLTVYLVVFDKGAFTLSEKLLGAVSAYIDERYVDEHLSKDRRRKKLHEAEEEAREDAGLPCLERIEPGTVPQEDTAKRRQKPSDATLRVGRELAGPPGSVFSQSSRIDDLIGR
;
A
#
# COMPACT_ATOMS: atom_id res chain seq x y z
N MET A 1 -14.45 6.60 -26.05
CA MET A 1 -13.80 7.82 -25.51
C MET A 1 -12.50 7.38 -24.84
N PRO A 2 -11.45 8.21 -24.68
CA PRO A 2 -10.21 7.75 -24.03
C PRO A 2 -10.36 7.49 -22.52
N PHE A 3 -11.55 7.72 -21.94
CA PHE A 3 -11.87 7.30 -20.58
C PHE A 3 -13.18 6.51 -20.57
N GLU A 4 -13.14 5.30 -20.01
CA GLU A 4 -14.30 4.41 -19.85
C GLU A 4 -14.37 3.84 -18.43
N ILE A 5 -15.59 3.67 -17.91
CA ILE A 5 -15.80 2.95 -16.66
C ILE A 5 -16.31 1.56 -17.00
N VAL A 6 -15.64 0.54 -16.48
CA VAL A 6 -15.91 -0.86 -16.81
C VAL A 6 -16.14 -1.71 -15.57
N ARG A 7 -17.17 -2.58 -15.61
CA ARG A 7 -17.26 -3.68 -14.65
C ARG A 7 -16.30 -4.77 -15.11
N ASN A 8 -15.14 -4.92 -14.47
CA ASN A 8 -14.19 -6.00 -14.78
C ASN A 8 -13.41 -6.46 -13.52
N ASP A 9 -12.67 -7.56 -13.63
CA ASP A 9 -11.55 -7.87 -12.74
C ASP A 9 -10.28 -7.22 -13.29
N ILE A 10 -9.68 -6.31 -12.52
CA ILE A 10 -8.47 -5.57 -12.93
C ILE A 10 -7.29 -6.51 -13.23
N THR A 11 -7.21 -7.68 -12.59
CA THR A 11 -6.15 -8.67 -12.82
C THR A 11 -6.29 -9.41 -14.16
N LYS A 12 -7.41 -9.21 -14.86
CA LYS A 12 -7.70 -9.81 -16.18
C LYS A 12 -7.70 -8.78 -17.32
N MET A 13 -7.49 -7.50 -17.00
CA MET A 13 -7.42 -6.42 -17.99
C MET A 13 -6.20 -6.61 -18.91
N LYS A 14 -6.43 -6.54 -20.22
CA LYS A 14 -5.39 -6.54 -21.25
C LYS A 14 -5.06 -5.09 -21.62
N VAL A 15 -4.20 -4.48 -20.82
CA VAL A 15 -3.75 -3.08 -20.92
C VAL A 15 -2.25 -3.02 -20.65
N ASP A 16 -1.55 -1.93 -20.99
CA ASP A 16 -0.11 -1.84 -20.73
C ASP A 16 0.19 -1.78 -19.23
N ALA A 17 -0.56 -0.99 -18.46
CA ALA A 17 -0.40 -0.90 -17.01
C ALA A 17 -1.71 -1.09 -16.25
N ILE A 18 -1.65 -1.79 -15.11
CA ILE A 18 -2.72 -1.72 -14.10
C ILE A 18 -2.22 -0.94 -12.87
N VAL A 19 -3.15 -0.30 -12.17
CA VAL A 19 -2.85 0.43 -10.93
C VAL A 19 -3.23 -0.41 -9.71
N ASN A 20 -2.30 -0.51 -8.76
CA ASN A 20 -2.50 -1.12 -7.47
C ASN A 20 -2.74 -0.03 -6.41
N ALA A 21 -3.91 -0.07 -5.76
CA ALA A 21 -4.17 0.71 -4.55
C ALA A 21 -3.41 0.07 -3.37
N ALA A 22 -2.16 0.50 -3.21
CA ALA A 22 -1.20 -0.03 -2.25
C ALA A 22 -1.25 0.72 -0.91
N ASN A 23 -0.49 0.22 0.05
CA ASN A 23 -0.10 0.94 1.27
C ASN A 23 1.30 1.54 1.11
N THR A 24 1.66 2.48 1.99
CA THR A 24 2.97 3.17 2.00
C THR A 24 4.18 2.24 2.16
N ALA A 25 4.00 1.05 2.73
CA ALA A 25 5.05 0.04 2.88
C ALA A 25 5.19 -0.90 1.67
N LEU A 26 4.37 -0.74 0.62
CA LEU A 26 4.30 -1.61 -0.57
C LEU A 26 4.20 -3.11 -0.22
N GLN A 27 3.55 -3.46 0.89
CA GLN A 27 3.33 -4.85 1.29
C GLN A 27 2.00 -5.38 0.75
N MET A 28 1.92 -6.68 0.46
CA MET A 28 0.67 -7.33 0.09
C MET A 28 -0.46 -7.04 1.10
N GLY A 29 -1.55 -6.44 0.62
CA GLY A 29 -2.72 -6.09 1.42
C GLY A 29 -3.95 -6.98 1.14
N GLY A 30 -5.12 -6.52 1.61
CA GLY A 30 -6.42 -7.07 1.22
C GLY A 30 -6.95 -6.50 -0.11
N GLY A 31 -8.19 -6.83 -0.44
CA GLY A 31 -8.92 -6.28 -1.59
C GLY A 31 -8.15 -6.40 -2.91
N VAL A 32 -8.15 -5.31 -3.69
CA VAL A 32 -7.48 -5.25 -5.00
C VAL A 32 -5.97 -5.50 -4.92
N CYS A 33 -5.29 -5.00 -3.89
CA CYS A 33 -3.86 -5.24 -3.69
C CYS A 33 -3.58 -6.74 -3.51
N GLY A 34 -4.33 -7.39 -2.63
CA GLY A 34 -4.22 -8.84 -2.43
C GLY A 34 -4.57 -9.67 -3.67
N ALA A 35 -5.50 -9.19 -4.53
CA ALA A 35 -5.80 -9.83 -5.80
C ALA A 35 -4.65 -9.69 -6.81
N ILE A 36 -4.09 -8.48 -6.95
CA ILE A 36 -2.94 -8.19 -7.83
C ILE A 36 -1.72 -9.01 -7.41
N PHE A 37 -1.35 -9.03 -6.12
CA PHE A 37 -0.22 -9.84 -5.63
C PHE A 37 -0.40 -11.35 -5.87
N LYS A 38 -1.62 -11.88 -5.73
CA LYS A 38 -1.90 -13.29 -6.05
C LYS A 38 -1.81 -13.59 -7.55
N ALA A 39 -2.28 -12.68 -8.39
CA ALA A 39 -2.32 -12.89 -9.84
C ALA A 39 -0.98 -12.61 -10.53
N ALA A 40 -0.18 -11.67 -10.01
CA ALA A 40 1.17 -11.37 -10.48
C ALA A 40 2.22 -12.37 -9.98
N GLY A 41 1.99 -13.04 -8.86
CA GLY A 41 2.98 -13.87 -8.17
C GLY A 41 3.54 -13.14 -6.94
N GLN A 42 3.23 -13.66 -5.74
CA GLN A 42 3.45 -12.91 -4.50
C GLN A 42 4.92 -12.64 -4.22
N THR A 43 5.78 -13.65 -4.39
CA THR A 43 7.22 -13.56 -4.08
C THR A 43 7.92 -12.56 -4.98
N ASP A 44 7.71 -12.67 -6.30
CA ASP A 44 8.41 -11.84 -7.29
C ASP A 44 7.96 -10.37 -7.21
N LEU A 45 6.65 -10.13 -7.08
CA LEU A 45 6.13 -8.78 -6.90
C LEU A 45 6.56 -8.16 -5.57
N GLN A 46 6.60 -8.93 -4.48
CA GLN A 46 7.03 -8.41 -3.18
C GLN A 46 8.51 -8.05 -3.19
N ALA A 47 9.37 -8.85 -3.82
CA ALA A 47 10.79 -8.54 -3.97
C ALA A 47 11.04 -7.22 -4.74
N ALA A 48 10.29 -6.98 -5.82
CA ALA A 48 10.37 -5.71 -6.55
C ALA A 48 9.81 -4.52 -5.75
N CYS A 49 8.72 -4.73 -5.01
CA CYS A 49 8.15 -3.72 -4.11
C CYS A 49 9.08 -3.36 -2.94
N ASP A 50 9.81 -4.33 -2.39
CA ASP A 50 10.73 -4.13 -1.27
C ASP A 50 11.96 -3.29 -1.66
N ALA A 51 12.34 -3.26 -2.94
CA ALA A 51 13.37 -2.37 -3.48
C ALA A 51 12.90 -0.91 -3.67
N LEU A 52 11.59 -0.66 -3.68
CA LEU A 52 10.98 0.66 -3.95
C LEU A 52 10.32 1.30 -2.72
N ARG A 53 10.18 0.56 -1.62
CA ARG A 53 9.51 1.03 -0.39
C ARG A 53 10.46 1.86 0.50
N PRO A 54 9.92 2.77 1.34
CA PRO A 54 8.52 3.19 1.43
C PRO A 54 8.16 4.27 0.41
N ILE A 55 6.86 4.41 0.12
CA ILE A 55 6.30 5.54 -0.63
C ILE A 55 5.40 6.38 0.26
N GLN A 56 5.28 7.68 -0.02
CA GLN A 56 4.35 8.56 0.68
C GLN A 56 2.93 8.44 0.08
N THR A 57 1.91 8.80 0.87
CA THR A 57 0.53 8.94 0.37
C THR A 57 0.50 9.93 -0.80
N GLY A 58 -0.24 9.61 -1.86
CA GLY A 58 -0.27 10.39 -3.10
C GLY A 58 0.85 10.09 -4.09
N GLN A 59 1.95 9.47 -3.67
CA GLN A 59 3.03 9.04 -4.58
C GLN A 59 2.66 7.75 -5.33
N ALA A 60 3.38 7.50 -6.42
CA ALA A 60 3.29 6.27 -7.20
C ALA A 60 4.70 5.78 -7.60
N VAL A 61 4.86 4.47 -7.76
CA VAL A 61 6.05 3.80 -8.32
C VAL A 61 5.61 2.70 -9.29
N ILE A 62 6.51 2.19 -10.14
CA ILE A 62 6.18 1.21 -11.17
C ILE A 62 7.05 -0.05 -11.05
N THR A 63 6.46 -1.21 -11.30
CA THR A 63 7.12 -2.52 -11.44
C THR A 63 6.63 -3.21 -12.72
N ASP A 64 7.25 -4.33 -13.09
CA ASP A 64 6.77 -5.17 -14.18
C ASP A 64 5.44 -5.89 -13.83
N GLY A 65 4.76 -6.41 -14.85
CA GLY A 65 3.50 -7.13 -14.73
C GLY A 65 3.59 -8.54 -14.14
N PHE A 66 4.79 -9.14 -14.17
CA PHE A 66 5.03 -10.54 -13.80
C PHE A 66 4.07 -11.50 -14.53
N HIS A 67 3.23 -12.24 -13.79
CA HIS A 67 2.28 -13.20 -14.36
C HIS A 67 0.95 -12.57 -14.85
N LEU A 68 0.78 -11.25 -14.79
CA LEU A 68 -0.42 -10.57 -15.28
C LEU A 68 -0.43 -10.45 -16.82
N PRO A 69 -1.63 -10.25 -17.43
CA PRO A 69 -1.73 -9.89 -18.85
C PRO A 69 -1.21 -8.48 -19.17
N ALA A 70 -1.09 -7.62 -18.15
CA ALA A 70 -0.56 -6.27 -18.27
C ALA A 70 0.96 -6.26 -18.16
N ARG A 71 1.63 -5.32 -18.83
CA ARG A 71 3.09 -5.23 -18.89
C ARG A 71 3.70 -4.64 -17.62
N HIS A 72 2.97 -3.75 -16.93
CA HIS A 72 3.43 -3.04 -15.74
C HIS A 72 2.36 -2.98 -14.64
N ILE A 73 2.81 -2.84 -13.39
CA ILE A 73 1.97 -2.53 -12.23
C ILE A 73 2.45 -1.19 -11.66
N ILE A 74 1.54 -0.22 -11.58
CA ILE A 74 1.80 1.06 -10.94
C ILE A 74 1.22 1.04 -9.53
N HIS A 75 2.06 1.12 -8.52
CA HIS A 75 1.67 1.06 -7.12
C HIS A 75 1.54 2.47 -6.56
N THR A 76 0.37 2.83 -6.03
CA THR A 76 0.13 4.15 -5.43
C THR A 76 -0.56 4.03 -4.07
N ALA A 77 -0.12 4.83 -3.11
CA ALA A 77 -0.65 4.84 -1.75
C ALA A 77 -1.77 5.87 -1.62
N GLY A 78 -3.03 5.39 -1.62
CA GLY A 78 -4.21 6.24 -1.41
C GLY A 78 -4.32 6.78 0.03
N PRO A 79 -4.99 7.91 0.25
CA PRO A 79 -5.26 8.41 1.60
C PRO A 79 -6.30 7.53 2.30
N VAL A 80 -6.14 7.37 3.62
CA VAL A 80 -7.20 6.88 4.51
C VAL A 80 -8.16 8.03 4.78
N TYR A 81 -9.43 7.87 4.42
CA TYR A 81 -10.43 8.91 4.60
C TYR A 81 -10.79 9.07 6.08
N LYS A 82 -10.90 10.31 6.55
CA LYS A 82 -11.36 10.62 7.92
C LYS A 82 -12.60 11.50 7.87
N ASP A 83 -12.47 12.70 7.32
CA ASP A 83 -13.52 13.71 7.28
C ASP A 83 -13.50 14.59 6.02
N GLY A 84 -12.54 14.38 5.12
CA GLY A 84 -12.37 15.18 3.89
C GLY A 84 -11.75 16.55 4.13
N LYS A 85 -11.16 16.81 5.31
CA LYS A 85 -10.59 18.12 5.68
C LYS A 85 -9.09 18.08 5.99
N GLN A 86 -8.45 16.93 5.77
CA GLN A 86 -7.03 16.68 6.03
C GLN A 86 -6.19 16.62 4.74
N GLY A 87 -6.75 17.11 3.62
CA GLY A 87 -6.14 17.04 2.30
C GLY A 87 -6.34 15.70 1.59
N GLU A 88 -7.35 14.90 1.99
CA GLU A 88 -7.60 13.58 1.38
C GLU A 88 -7.97 13.69 -0.11
N GLU A 89 -8.62 14.77 -0.55
CA GLU A 89 -8.96 14.99 -1.95
C GLU A 89 -7.70 15.21 -2.80
N GLU A 90 -6.81 16.11 -2.37
CA GLU A 90 -5.56 16.44 -3.06
C GLU A 90 -4.61 15.24 -3.12
N LEU A 91 -4.54 14.46 -2.03
CA LEU A 91 -3.76 13.23 -1.97
C LEU A 91 -4.34 12.14 -2.90
N LEU A 92 -5.66 11.95 -2.91
CA LEU A 92 -6.32 10.99 -3.81
C LEU A 92 -6.14 11.39 -5.28
N ARG A 93 -6.32 12.68 -5.60
CA ARG A 93 -6.07 13.27 -6.91
C ARG A 93 -4.61 13.07 -7.35
N SER A 94 -3.66 13.25 -6.44
CA SER A 94 -2.23 13.00 -6.71
C SER A 94 -1.96 11.54 -7.08
N CYS A 95 -2.63 10.58 -6.46
CA CYS A 95 -2.50 9.15 -6.81
C CYS A 95 -2.80 8.90 -8.30
N TYR A 96 -3.90 9.47 -8.81
CA TYR A 96 -4.29 9.34 -10.22
C TYR A 96 -3.29 10.05 -11.14
N LEU A 97 -2.97 11.32 -10.88
CA LEU A 97 -2.08 12.11 -11.74
C LEU A 97 -0.65 11.56 -11.80
N ASN A 98 -0.09 11.12 -10.67
CA ASN A 98 1.25 10.52 -10.62
C ASN A 98 1.28 9.15 -11.33
N SER A 99 0.23 8.35 -11.19
CA SER A 99 0.12 7.06 -11.89
C SER A 99 -0.01 7.23 -13.40
N LEU A 100 -0.84 8.17 -13.87
CA LEU A 100 -0.99 8.51 -15.30
C LEU A 100 0.33 9.05 -15.88
N THR A 101 1.04 9.89 -15.12
CA THR A 101 2.36 10.42 -15.50
C THR A 101 3.39 9.31 -15.66
N LEU A 102 3.49 8.37 -14.70
CA LEU A 102 4.37 7.21 -14.80
C LEU A 102 4.04 6.33 -16.01
N ALA A 103 2.75 6.09 -16.28
CA ALA A 103 2.34 5.31 -17.45
C ALA A 103 2.81 5.95 -18.76
N GLN A 104 2.62 7.27 -18.91
CA GLN A 104 3.07 8.02 -20.08
C GLN A 104 4.61 8.02 -20.21
N GLN A 105 5.34 8.20 -19.11
CA GLN A 105 6.81 8.12 -19.09
C GLN A 105 7.33 6.74 -19.52
N ASN A 106 6.61 5.67 -19.18
CA ASN A 106 6.92 4.30 -19.58
C ASN A 106 6.27 3.87 -20.91
N LYS A 107 5.75 4.83 -21.69
CA LYS A 107 5.18 4.61 -23.04
C LYS A 107 4.04 3.57 -23.04
N CYS A 108 3.22 3.58 -21.99
CA CYS A 108 1.94 2.86 -21.99
C CYS A 108 0.95 3.60 -22.89
N GLU A 109 0.15 2.86 -23.67
CA GLU A 109 -0.97 3.40 -24.45
C GLU A 109 -2.30 3.22 -23.69
N SER A 110 -2.33 2.28 -22.73
CA SER A 110 -3.52 1.94 -21.96
C SER A 110 -3.24 1.70 -20.45
N VAL A 111 -4.15 2.19 -19.58
CA VAL A 111 -4.06 2.03 -18.12
C VAL A 111 -5.41 1.66 -17.51
N ALA A 112 -5.43 0.67 -16.61
CA ALA A 112 -6.61 0.35 -15.80
C ALA A 112 -6.41 0.74 -14.32
N PHE A 113 -7.34 1.52 -13.77
CA PHE A 113 -7.40 1.94 -12.38
C PHE A 113 -8.49 1.19 -11.62
N PRO A 114 -8.28 0.83 -10.34
CA PRO A 114 -9.37 0.56 -9.42
C PRO A 114 -9.91 1.89 -8.87
N LEU A 115 -11.06 1.87 -8.19
CA LEU A 115 -11.49 3.02 -7.39
C LEU A 115 -10.60 3.15 -6.13
N ILE A 116 -9.52 3.93 -6.23
CA ILE A 116 -8.54 4.14 -5.16
C ILE A 116 -9.25 4.68 -3.91
N SER A 117 -8.85 4.18 -2.74
CA SER A 117 -9.40 4.45 -1.41
C SER A 117 -10.89 4.15 -1.16
N GLY A 118 -11.72 3.91 -2.20
CA GLY A 118 -13.16 3.58 -2.09
C GLY A 118 -13.51 2.18 -1.56
N GLY A 119 -12.56 1.54 -0.87
CA GLY A 119 -12.66 0.22 -0.25
C GLY A 119 -12.31 0.25 1.23
N ILE A 120 -11.25 -0.45 1.64
CA ILE A 120 -10.80 -0.56 3.04
C ILE A 120 -10.47 0.82 3.66
N TYR A 121 -9.99 1.76 2.85
CA TYR A 121 -9.63 3.12 3.30
C TYR A 121 -10.81 4.07 3.47
N GLY A 122 -12.06 3.59 3.29
CA GLY A 122 -13.27 4.26 3.76
C GLY A 122 -13.71 5.50 2.98
N TYR A 123 -13.07 5.85 1.86
CA TYR A 123 -13.42 7.04 1.09
C TYR A 123 -14.85 6.89 0.51
N PRO A 124 -15.77 7.85 0.71
CA PRO A 124 -17.10 7.81 0.12
C PRO A 124 -17.03 7.58 -1.39
N LYS A 125 -17.70 6.52 -1.88
CA LYS A 125 -17.53 6.02 -3.26
C LYS A 125 -17.89 7.07 -4.32
N ASP A 126 -18.89 7.90 -4.04
CA ASP A 126 -19.34 9.02 -4.86
C ASP A 126 -18.27 10.12 -4.95
N GLN A 127 -17.70 10.52 -3.82
CA GLN A 127 -16.64 11.52 -3.77
C GLN A 127 -15.35 11.00 -4.42
N ALA A 128 -14.93 9.78 -4.09
CA ALA A 128 -13.75 9.14 -4.68
C ALA A 128 -13.88 9.01 -6.21
N LEU A 129 -15.09 8.69 -6.71
CA LEU A 129 -15.39 8.61 -8.14
C LEU A 129 -15.38 9.99 -8.80
N ALA A 130 -15.87 11.03 -8.13
CA ALA A 130 -15.79 12.39 -8.62
C ALA A 130 -14.32 12.86 -8.77
N VAL A 131 -13.49 12.63 -7.75
CA VAL A 131 -12.04 12.96 -7.77
C VAL A 131 -11.32 12.17 -8.86
N ALA A 132 -11.56 10.86 -8.97
CA ALA A 132 -11.00 10.01 -10.03
C ALA A 132 -11.36 10.54 -11.43
N THR A 133 -12.65 10.80 -11.65
CA THR A 133 -13.18 11.29 -12.92
C THR A 133 -12.59 12.65 -13.30
N ALA A 134 -12.49 13.57 -12.34
CA ALA A 134 -11.92 14.90 -12.56
C ALA A 134 -10.43 14.81 -12.93
N ALA A 135 -9.64 14.09 -12.13
CA ALA A 135 -8.20 13.92 -12.34
C ALA A 135 -7.87 13.24 -13.68
N ILE A 136 -8.59 12.16 -14.02
CA ILE A 136 -8.41 11.44 -15.29
C ILE A 136 -8.80 12.33 -16.47
N ARG A 137 -9.98 12.98 -16.43
CA ARG A 137 -10.43 13.85 -17.53
C ARG A 137 -9.49 15.03 -17.77
N GLU A 138 -8.93 15.62 -16.72
CA GLU A 138 -7.97 16.72 -16.82
C GLU A 138 -6.66 16.28 -17.48
N PHE A 139 -6.11 15.13 -17.07
CA PHE A 139 -4.90 14.58 -17.68
C PHE A 139 -5.10 14.29 -19.18
N LEU A 140 -6.25 13.73 -19.54
CA LEU A 140 -6.62 13.41 -20.92
C LEU A 140 -6.94 14.64 -21.80
N GLN A 141 -6.93 15.86 -21.27
CA GLN A 141 -6.93 17.07 -22.12
C GLN A 141 -5.59 17.25 -22.88
N LYS A 142 -4.54 16.53 -22.47
CA LYS A 142 -3.17 16.67 -22.97
C LYS A 142 -2.51 15.32 -23.33
N SER A 143 -3.29 14.24 -23.38
CA SER A 143 -2.80 12.88 -23.56
C SER A 143 -3.85 11.98 -24.17
N ASP A 144 -3.46 11.20 -25.18
CA ASP A 144 -4.32 10.23 -25.89
C ASP A 144 -4.40 8.86 -25.21
N LEU A 145 -3.88 8.76 -23.97
CA LEU A 145 -3.84 7.54 -23.17
C LEU A 145 -5.25 6.96 -22.96
N THR A 146 -5.44 5.67 -23.22
CA THR A 146 -6.73 5.00 -22.96
C THR A 146 -6.82 4.58 -21.49
N VAL A 147 -7.75 5.16 -20.74
CA VAL A 147 -7.91 4.93 -19.30
C VAL A 147 -9.21 4.19 -19.01
N TYR A 148 -9.11 3.14 -18.19
CA TYR A 148 -10.25 2.38 -17.68
C TYR A 148 -10.36 2.57 -16.17
N LEU A 149 -11.54 2.95 -15.66
CA LEU A 149 -11.85 2.80 -14.23
C LEU A 149 -12.63 1.50 -14.02
N VAL A 150 -11.95 0.53 -13.42
CA VAL A 150 -12.45 -0.83 -13.18
C VAL A 150 -13.18 -0.89 -11.85
N VAL A 151 -14.48 -1.14 -11.90
CA VAL A 151 -15.34 -1.30 -10.72
C VAL A 151 -15.79 -2.76 -10.59
N PHE A 152 -15.46 -3.42 -9.48
CA PHE A 152 -15.83 -4.82 -9.26
C PHE A 152 -17.27 -4.97 -8.74
N ASP A 153 -17.67 -4.06 -7.86
CA ASP A 153 -18.96 -4.06 -7.14
C ASP A 153 -20.12 -3.54 -8.00
N LYS A 154 -21.26 -4.24 -7.98
CA LYS A 154 -22.50 -3.86 -8.69
C LYS A 154 -23.07 -2.54 -8.14
N GLY A 155 -22.91 -2.25 -6.85
CA GLY A 155 -23.33 -0.98 -6.24
C GLY A 155 -22.51 0.22 -6.74
N ALA A 156 -21.18 0.09 -6.78
CA ALA A 156 -20.28 1.09 -7.36
C ALA A 156 -20.56 1.32 -8.86
N PHE A 157 -20.84 0.25 -9.61
CA PHE A 157 -21.21 0.32 -11.02
C PHE A 157 -22.49 1.14 -11.25
N THR A 158 -23.58 0.83 -10.55
CA THR A 158 -24.85 1.59 -10.69
C THR A 158 -24.74 3.04 -10.22
N LEU A 159 -23.84 3.34 -9.27
CA LEU A 159 -23.50 4.72 -8.91
C LEU A 159 -22.81 5.44 -10.08
N SER A 160 -21.85 4.78 -10.75
CA SER A 160 -21.19 5.36 -11.92
C SER A 160 -22.12 5.56 -13.12
N GLU A 161 -23.08 4.65 -13.35
CA GLU A 161 -24.09 4.81 -14.41
C GLU A 161 -24.90 6.11 -14.20
N LYS A 162 -25.36 6.34 -12.97
CA LYS A 162 -26.14 7.54 -12.61
C LYS A 162 -25.35 8.84 -12.74
N LEU A 163 -24.05 8.81 -12.43
CA LEU A 163 -23.21 10.01 -12.45
C LEU A 163 -22.62 10.34 -13.83
N LEU A 164 -22.44 9.34 -14.71
CA LEU A 164 -21.61 9.48 -15.91
C LEU A 164 -22.25 8.95 -17.21
N GLY A 165 -23.39 8.27 -17.15
CA GLY A 165 -24.25 7.95 -18.30
C GLY A 165 -23.75 6.91 -19.30
N ALA A 166 -22.44 6.68 -19.40
CA ALA A 166 -21.83 5.68 -20.27
C ALA A 166 -20.84 4.79 -19.48
N VAL A 167 -21.27 3.56 -19.18
CA VAL A 167 -20.53 2.56 -18.40
C VAL A 167 -20.74 1.19 -19.06
N SER A 168 -19.70 0.36 -19.13
CA SER A 168 -19.76 -0.93 -19.83
C SER A 168 -19.49 -2.12 -18.90
N ALA A 169 -20.15 -3.27 -19.10
CA ALA A 169 -20.09 -4.40 -18.16
C ALA A 169 -19.46 -5.66 -18.78
N TYR A 170 -18.40 -6.19 -18.15
CA TYR A 170 -17.63 -7.35 -18.61
C TYR A 170 -17.17 -8.26 -17.44
N ILE A 171 -18.10 -8.87 -16.68
CA ILE A 171 -17.80 -10.00 -15.77
C ILE A 171 -18.96 -11.01 -15.78
N ASP A 172 -18.63 -12.30 -15.70
CA ASP A 172 -19.57 -13.36 -15.28
C ASP A 172 -20.07 -13.07 -13.85
N GLU A 173 -21.39 -13.00 -13.65
CA GLU A 173 -21.98 -12.70 -12.34
C GLU A 173 -21.55 -13.71 -11.25
N ARG A 174 -21.27 -14.98 -11.60
CA ARG A 174 -20.83 -16.01 -10.65
C ARG A 174 -19.48 -15.69 -10.00
N TYR A 175 -18.54 -15.15 -10.77
CA TYR A 175 -17.20 -14.81 -10.27
C TYR A 175 -17.24 -13.68 -9.23
N VAL A 176 -18.16 -12.72 -9.42
CA VAL A 176 -18.33 -11.58 -8.52
C VAL A 176 -18.95 -12.02 -7.20
N ASP A 177 -20.00 -12.84 -7.23
CA ASP A 177 -20.69 -13.30 -6.02
C ASP A 177 -19.79 -14.17 -5.13
N GLU A 178 -18.92 -15.00 -5.70
CA GLU A 178 -17.91 -15.75 -4.94
C GLU A 178 -16.90 -14.85 -4.21
N HIS A 179 -16.47 -13.75 -4.83
CA HIS A 179 -15.49 -12.85 -4.21
C HIS A 179 -16.15 -11.90 -3.20
N LEU A 180 -17.31 -11.33 -3.54
CA LEU A 180 -18.08 -10.51 -2.60
C LEU A 180 -18.56 -11.30 -1.38
N SER A 181 -18.92 -12.58 -1.52
CA SER A 181 -19.29 -13.42 -0.38
C SER A 181 -18.11 -13.73 0.53
N LYS A 182 -16.91 -13.99 -0.03
CA LYS A 182 -15.66 -14.15 0.74
C LYS A 182 -15.30 -12.85 1.50
N ASP A 183 -15.36 -11.70 0.85
CA ASP A 183 -15.08 -10.40 1.50
C ASP A 183 -16.12 -10.05 2.57
N ARG A 184 -17.43 -10.24 2.31
CA ARG A 184 -18.47 -10.08 3.34
C ARG A 184 -18.26 -11.00 4.53
N ARG A 185 -17.87 -12.26 4.29
CA ARG A 185 -17.62 -13.24 5.35
C ARG A 185 -16.38 -12.87 6.17
N ARG A 186 -15.33 -12.33 5.54
CA ARG A 186 -14.13 -11.81 6.21
C ARG A 186 -14.42 -10.52 6.98
N LYS A 187 -15.23 -9.61 6.44
CA LYS A 187 -15.67 -8.39 7.14
C LYS A 187 -16.51 -8.74 8.37
N LYS A 188 -17.50 -9.63 8.23
CA LYS A 188 -18.28 -10.17 9.36
C LYS A 188 -17.43 -10.88 10.41
N LEU A 189 -16.37 -11.60 9.99
CA LEU A 189 -15.45 -12.23 10.94
C LEU A 189 -14.69 -11.16 11.73
N HIS A 190 -14.20 -10.11 11.07
CA HIS A 190 -13.47 -9.02 11.70
C HIS A 190 -14.36 -8.13 12.58
N GLU A 191 -15.60 -7.89 12.16
CA GLU A 191 -16.64 -7.20 12.95
C GLU A 191 -16.99 -8.01 14.20
N ALA A 192 -17.22 -9.32 14.07
CA ALA A 192 -17.48 -10.20 15.21
C ALA A 192 -16.25 -10.40 16.12
N GLU A 193 -15.02 -10.34 15.57
CA GLU A 193 -13.78 -10.35 16.35
C GLU A 193 -13.57 -9.04 17.12
N GLU A 194 -14.01 -7.89 16.61
CA GLU A 194 -13.98 -6.62 17.36
C GLU A 194 -15.12 -6.56 18.39
N GLU A 195 -16.34 -6.94 18.02
CA GLU A 195 -17.51 -7.02 18.92
C GLU A 195 -17.21 -7.98 20.10
N ALA A 196 -16.65 -9.16 19.84
CA ALA A 196 -16.23 -10.09 20.90
C ALA A 196 -15.05 -9.61 21.75
N ARG A 197 -14.25 -8.64 21.29
CA ARG A 197 -13.17 -8.03 22.10
C ARG A 197 -13.70 -6.91 22.98
N GLU A 198 -14.68 -6.15 22.48
CA GLU A 198 -15.41 -5.12 23.21
C GLU A 198 -16.25 -5.75 24.34
N ASP A 199 -17.00 -6.81 24.04
CA ASP A 199 -17.84 -7.55 25.00
C ASP A 199 -16.99 -8.30 26.06
N ALA A 200 -15.77 -8.72 25.70
CA ALA A 200 -14.80 -9.30 26.63
C ALA A 200 -14.04 -8.27 27.48
N GLY A 201 -14.27 -6.97 27.26
CA GLY A 201 -13.63 -5.88 28.02
C GLY A 201 -12.11 -5.81 27.89
N LEU A 202 -11.53 -6.37 26.82
CA LEU A 202 -10.09 -6.23 26.59
C LEU A 202 -9.79 -4.78 26.16
N PRO A 203 -8.81 -4.11 26.78
CA PRO A 203 -8.39 -2.80 26.30
C PRO A 203 -7.89 -2.93 24.87
N CYS A 204 -8.22 -1.94 24.02
CA CYS A 204 -7.56 -1.77 22.74
C CYS A 204 -6.05 -1.81 22.96
N LEU A 205 -5.33 -2.60 22.15
CA LEU A 205 -3.88 -2.56 22.15
C LEU A 205 -3.45 -1.15 21.74
N GLU A 206 -3.03 -0.35 22.72
CA GLU A 206 -2.31 0.89 22.45
C GLU A 206 -1.14 0.54 21.54
N ARG A 207 -0.96 1.35 20.47
CA ARG A 207 0.21 1.23 19.63
C ARG A 207 1.43 1.45 20.53
N ILE A 208 2.27 0.43 20.65
CA ILE A 208 3.57 0.58 21.28
C ILE A 208 4.37 1.54 20.40
N GLU A 209 4.46 2.80 20.83
CA GLU A 209 5.34 3.81 20.24
C GLU A 209 6.78 3.27 20.28
N PRO A 210 7.47 3.17 19.12
CA PRO A 210 8.81 2.62 19.08
C PRO A 210 9.84 3.64 19.59
N GLY A 211 9.97 3.76 20.91
CA GLY A 211 11.12 4.42 21.52
C GLY A 211 10.89 5.19 22.83
N THR A 212 10.90 4.48 23.96
CA THR A 212 11.45 5.03 25.21
C THR A 212 12.01 3.91 26.07
N VAL A 213 13.34 3.85 26.18
CA VAL A 213 14.02 3.01 27.18
C VAL A 213 13.84 3.69 28.54
N PRO A 214 13.29 3.03 29.58
CA PRO A 214 13.25 3.61 30.91
C PRO A 214 14.68 3.78 31.45
N GLN A 215 15.08 5.01 31.76
CA GLN A 215 16.27 5.23 32.58
C GLN A 215 15.95 4.84 34.03
N GLU A 216 16.76 3.94 34.61
CA GLU A 216 16.71 3.66 36.04
C GLU A 216 17.19 4.90 36.81
N ASP A 217 16.28 5.58 37.51
CA ASP A 217 16.65 6.67 38.43
C ASP A 217 16.74 6.16 39.87
N THR A 218 17.90 6.34 40.47
CA THR A 218 18.31 5.70 41.73
C THR A 218 17.94 6.55 42.96
N ALA A 219 16.88 6.20 43.71
CA ALA A 219 16.73 6.72 45.07
C ALA A 219 15.78 5.93 46.01
N LYS A 220 16.36 5.29 47.05
CA LYS A 220 15.75 4.91 48.36
C LYS A 220 14.64 3.82 48.24
N ARG A 221 14.63 2.73 49.04
CA ARG A 221 14.78 2.71 50.51
C ARG A 221 15.12 1.30 51.04
N ARG A 222 16.21 1.21 51.82
CA ARG A 222 16.68 0.15 52.75
C ARG A 222 15.78 -1.08 53.04
N GLN A 223 16.35 -2.29 52.99
CA GLN A 223 16.82 -3.05 54.20
C GLN A 223 17.65 -4.32 53.86
N LYS A 224 18.61 -4.68 54.74
CA LYS A 224 19.46 -5.89 54.78
C LYS A 224 18.86 -6.92 55.79
N PRO A 225 19.32 -8.19 55.93
CA PRO A 225 20.59 -8.83 55.53
C PRO A 225 20.36 -10.10 54.64
N SER A 226 21.11 -11.22 54.58
CA SER A 226 22.30 -11.77 55.30
C SER A 226 23.03 -12.92 54.56
N ASP A 227 24.37 -12.90 54.63
CA ASP A 227 25.34 -14.03 54.72
C ASP A 227 25.61 -15.06 53.59
N ALA A 228 26.73 -15.79 53.76
CA ALA A 228 27.23 -17.00 53.06
C ALA A 228 28.17 -16.89 51.82
N THR A 229 29.39 -16.37 52.07
CA THR A 229 30.72 -16.99 51.81
C THR A 229 30.94 -18.06 50.70
N LEU A 230 31.87 -17.80 49.76
CA LEU A 230 33.11 -18.55 49.36
C LEU A 230 33.66 -17.94 48.02
N ARG A 231 34.91 -17.46 47.88
CA ARG A 231 36.21 -18.15 47.60
C ARG A 231 36.17 -19.13 46.39
N VAL A 232 37.14 -19.21 45.45
CA VAL A 232 38.44 -18.54 45.17
C VAL A 232 38.91 -18.88 43.72
N GLY A 233 39.76 -18.06 43.08
CA GLY A 233 40.60 -18.41 41.89
C GLY A 233 40.48 -17.39 40.74
N ARG A 234 41.50 -16.60 40.34
CA ARG A 234 42.84 -16.89 39.74
C ARG A 234 42.74 -17.67 38.40
N GLU A 235 43.43 -17.32 37.30
CA GLU A 235 44.43 -16.27 37.01
C GLU A 235 44.59 -16.02 35.48
N LEU A 236 44.94 -14.78 35.11
CA LEU A 236 45.90 -14.35 34.06
C LEU A 236 45.88 -14.91 32.60
N ALA A 237 45.57 -14.01 31.66
CA ALA A 237 46.47 -13.49 30.59
C ALA A 237 45.72 -12.31 29.91
N GLY A 238 46.27 -11.21 29.40
CA GLY A 238 47.63 -10.81 29.02
C GLY A 238 47.48 -9.73 27.91
N PRO A 239 47.80 -8.44 28.11
CA PRO A 239 47.45 -7.33 27.19
C PRO A 239 48.69 -6.79 26.40
N PRO A 240 48.70 -5.56 25.81
CA PRO A 240 47.94 -5.09 24.63
C PRO A 240 48.83 -4.35 23.57
N GLY A 241 48.22 -3.80 22.50
CA GLY A 241 48.83 -2.77 21.62
C GLY A 241 49.28 -3.26 20.23
N SER A 242 49.51 -2.40 19.22
CA SER A 242 49.42 -0.93 19.19
C SER A 242 49.46 -0.32 17.76
N VAL A 243 48.44 0.49 17.42
CA VAL A 243 48.47 1.80 16.70
C VAL A 243 49.03 1.91 15.24
N PHE A 244 48.50 2.92 14.50
CA PHE A 244 48.93 3.51 13.21
C PHE A 244 48.58 2.73 11.91
N SER A 245 48.15 3.38 10.80
CA SER A 245 47.80 4.79 10.56
C SER A 245 46.79 4.98 9.40
N GLN A 246 46.17 6.17 9.37
CA GLN A 246 45.98 7.09 8.22
C GLN A 246 46.68 6.71 6.88
N SER A 247 46.23 7.13 5.68
CA SER A 247 45.09 7.96 5.22
C SER A 247 45.08 8.00 3.67
N SER A 248 44.04 8.62 3.10
CA SER A 248 44.05 9.40 1.84
C SER A 248 43.79 8.73 0.48
N ARG A 249 42.73 9.28 -0.16
CA ARG A 249 42.57 9.68 -1.58
C ARG A 249 42.43 8.54 -2.63
N ILE A 250 41.39 8.54 -3.47
CA ILE A 250 40.98 9.56 -4.47
C ILE A 250 42.04 9.67 -5.57
N ASP A 251 41.83 8.98 -6.69
CA ASP A 251 41.48 9.60 -7.98
C ASP A 251 41.20 8.55 -9.09
N ASP A 252 40.38 8.97 -10.07
CA ASP A 252 40.28 8.54 -11.48
C ASP A 252 40.33 7.05 -11.90
N LEU A 253 39.31 6.63 -12.68
CA LEU A 253 39.46 6.70 -14.15
C LEU A 253 38.12 6.70 -14.91
N ILE A 254 38.01 7.61 -15.88
CA ILE A 254 36.94 7.65 -16.89
C ILE A 254 37.34 6.80 -18.11
N GLY A 255 36.38 6.05 -18.64
CA GLY A 255 36.23 5.87 -20.09
C GLY A 255 36.83 4.62 -20.73
N ARG A 256 35.95 3.69 -21.10
CA ARG A 256 35.72 3.23 -22.48
C ARG A 256 34.39 2.50 -22.61
#